data_AF-A0A397IR94-F1
#
_entry.id   AF-A0A397IR94-F1
#
_cell.length_a   1.000
_cell.length_b   1.000
_cell.length_c   1.000
_cell.angle_alpha   90.00
_cell.angle_beta   90.00
_cell.angle_gamma   90.00
#
_symmetry.space_group_name_H-M   'P 1'
#
loop_
_entity.id
_entity.type
_entity.pdbx_description
1 polymer ?
#
loop_
_entity_poly.entity_id
_entity_poly.type
_entity_poly.pdbx_seq_one_letter_code
_entity_poly.pdbx_strand_id
1 'polypeptide(L)'
;MKFLLDPLFAEKGIDLEVDNKTFWFFPRISTIICNWPEAATFSLVYKSTNSNFPCHFCLISKTLLADTDLSDITFRNNENMQEYFYNNAGQDVSLKNIPNYFWSLPSINVYSATVSDRMHHLDLGLFHYQIEFTQALLQKQDSSLVNKIDNRLSKIPQFQKFQMFTNGLQSISRMTAKEYRILMKVMVFVVDNLYKENENNVKNFVKNKKLSEVYAKWNKMYMISRSEIFTESDLENFRKDTFKWAKLFVEIFKPYSCSKLKFPKFHSWIYHIFESIRQFGIINGYTTETYKSLYKDFVKIPYRMSNKKNVEDQIMKTLKRQDIINVINKKQKKKKPTKLLNFSSKLFETKLTEANIYFK
;
A
#
# COMPACT_ATOMS: atom_id res chain seq x y z
N MET A 1 15.14 -15.10 -6.87
CA MET A 1 14.41 -15.31 -5.60
C MET A 1 14.92 -16.55 -4.88
N LYS A 2 15.06 -17.71 -5.55
CA LYS A 2 15.68 -18.92 -5.00
C LYS A 2 16.98 -18.63 -4.21
N PHE A 3 17.99 -18.06 -4.85
CA PHE A 3 19.26 -17.67 -4.19
C PHE A 3 19.14 -16.78 -2.94
N LEU A 4 18.16 -15.86 -2.89
CA LEU A 4 17.94 -15.00 -1.73
C LEU A 4 17.21 -15.73 -0.58
N LEU A 5 16.50 -16.81 -0.92
CA LEU A 5 15.75 -17.64 0.01
C LEU A 5 16.49 -18.94 0.35
N ASP A 6 17.61 -19.25 -0.30
CA ASP A 6 18.44 -20.42 -0.02
C ASP A 6 18.80 -20.56 1.47
N PRO A 7 19.12 -19.48 2.21
CA PRO A 7 19.37 -19.59 3.65
C PRO A 7 18.19 -20.15 4.45
N LEU A 8 16.95 -20.00 3.97
CA LEU A 8 15.75 -20.56 4.64
C LEU A 8 15.71 -22.09 4.64
N PHE A 9 16.50 -22.74 3.79
CA PHE A 9 16.62 -24.20 3.72
C PHE A 9 17.83 -24.74 4.50
N ALA A 10 18.56 -23.88 5.22
CA ALA A 10 19.68 -24.30 6.04
C ALA A 10 19.20 -25.17 7.21
N GLU A 11 19.52 -26.48 7.17
CA GLU A 11 19.14 -27.44 8.21
C GLU A 11 19.79 -27.16 9.59
N LYS A 12 20.95 -26.49 9.60
CA LYS A 12 21.78 -26.29 10.81
C LYS A 12 21.77 -24.85 11.36
N GLY A 13 20.88 -23.99 10.86
CA GLY A 13 20.89 -22.56 11.17
C GLY A 13 22.06 -21.85 10.48
N ILE A 14 22.17 -20.54 10.70
CA ILE A 14 23.23 -19.68 10.17
C ILE A 14 23.83 -18.83 11.28
N ASP A 15 25.12 -18.56 11.15
CA ASP A 15 25.84 -17.61 12.00
C ASP A 15 25.85 -16.23 11.34
N LEU A 16 25.54 -15.20 12.13
CA LEU A 16 25.63 -13.79 11.72
C LEU A 16 26.57 -13.06 12.67
N GLU A 17 27.63 -12.50 12.09
CA GLU A 17 28.56 -11.65 12.82
C GLU A 17 28.07 -10.19 12.82
N VAL A 18 27.84 -9.64 14.00
CA VAL A 18 27.50 -8.23 14.22
C VAL A 18 28.38 -7.70 15.35
N ASP A 19 29.09 -6.60 15.11
CA ASP A 19 29.96 -5.94 16.10
C ASP A 19 30.94 -6.92 16.80
N ASN A 20 31.61 -7.77 16.02
CA ASN A 20 32.53 -8.83 16.48
C ASN A 20 31.89 -9.89 17.40
N LYS A 21 30.56 -10.04 17.38
CA LYS A 21 29.82 -11.11 18.07
C LYS A 21 29.11 -11.98 17.06
N THR A 22 29.16 -13.29 17.27
CA THR A 22 28.46 -14.26 16.43
C THR A 22 27.11 -14.60 17.05
N PHE A 23 26.04 -14.41 16.28
CA PHE A 23 24.68 -14.78 16.63
C PHE A 23 24.24 -15.95 15.76
N TRP A 24 23.92 -17.08 16.38
CA TRP A 24 23.37 -18.25 15.68
C TRP A 24 21.84 -18.19 15.64
N PHE A 25 21.23 -18.37 14.47
CA PHE A 25 19.77 -18.41 14.32
C PHE A 25 19.29 -19.17 13.08
N PHE A 26 17.98 -19.46 13.00
CA PHE A 26 17.34 -19.95 11.78
C PHE A 26 16.65 -18.80 11.05
N PRO A 27 16.99 -18.52 9.79
CA PRO A 27 16.33 -17.47 9.04
C PRO A 27 14.88 -17.91 8.74
N ARG A 28 13.94 -16.97 8.90
CA ARG A 28 12.52 -17.18 8.62
C ARG A 28 11.94 -15.97 7.92
N ILE A 29 10.92 -16.19 7.10
CA ILE A 29 10.13 -15.09 6.54
C ILE A 29 9.18 -14.59 7.64
N SER A 30 9.42 -13.37 8.11
CA SER A 30 8.55 -12.75 9.12
C SER A 30 7.29 -12.15 8.48
N THR A 31 7.44 -11.34 7.42
CA THR A 31 6.33 -10.66 6.74
C THR A 31 6.70 -10.33 5.30
N ILE A 32 5.70 -10.23 4.43
CA ILE A 32 5.84 -9.85 3.02
C ILE A 32 5.12 -8.51 2.81
N ILE A 33 5.91 -7.42 2.80
CA ILE A 33 5.39 -6.08 2.53
C ILE A 33 5.33 -5.87 1.02
N CYS A 34 4.12 -5.77 0.49
CA CYS A 34 3.93 -5.66 -0.96
C CYS A 34 2.63 -4.94 -1.32
N ASN A 35 2.54 -4.46 -2.56
CA ASN A 35 1.28 -3.92 -3.07
C ASN A 35 0.32 -5.05 -3.51
N TRP A 36 -0.94 -4.69 -3.76
CA TRP A 36 -1.99 -5.68 -4.03
C TRP A 36 -1.69 -6.65 -5.21
N PRO A 37 -1.23 -6.17 -6.40
CA PRO A 37 -0.82 -7.06 -7.48
C PRO A 37 0.35 -8.00 -7.15
N GLU A 38 1.29 -7.56 -6.30
CA GLU A 38 2.41 -8.37 -5.82
C GLU A 38 1.92 -9.43 -4.83
N ALA A 39 1.05 -9.09 -3.88
CA ALA A 39 0.45 -10.03 -2.94
C ALA A 39 -0.30 -11.16 -3.67
N ALA A 40 -1.08 -10.82 -4.70
CA ALA A 40 -1.73 -11.80 -5.58
C ALA A 40 -0.71 -12.66 -6.36
N THR A 41 0.50 -12.15 -6.63
CA THR A 41 1.58 -12.93 -7.26
C THR A 41 2.17 -13.93 -6.28
N PHE A 42 2.50 -13.51 -5.05
CA PHE A 42 3.04 -14.41 -4.02
C PHE A 42 2.06 -15.51 -3.64
N SER A 43 0.78 -15.18 -3.51
CA SER A 43 -0.30 -16.14 -3.18
C SER A 43 -0.77 -16.98 -4.37
N LEU A 44 -0.31 -16.67 -5.59
CA LEU A 44 -0.80 -17.25 -6.86
C LEU A 44 -2.33 -17.16 -7.06
N VAL A 45 -2.97 -16.16 -6.46
CA VAL A 45 -4.39 -15.84 -6.71
C VAL A 45 -4.52 -14.97 -7.97
N TYR A 46 -5.67 -15.06 -8.65
CA TYR A 46 -5.96 -14.20 -9.80
C TYR A 46 -5.88 -12.72 -9.42
N LYS A 47 -5.11 -11.96 -10.20
CA LYS A 47 -4.88 -10.52 -9.96
C LYS A 47 -6.09 -9.64 -10.28
N SER A 48 -7.02 -10.16 -11.08
CA SER A 48 -8.17 -9.40 -11.56
C SER A 48 -9.19 -9.21 -10.44
N THR A 49 -9.67 -7.98 -10.27
CA THR A 49 -10.78 -7.68 -9.36
C THR A 49 -12.11 -8.29 -9.84
N ASN A 50 -12.18 -8.77 -11.09
CA ASN A 50 -13.34 -9.45 -11.65
C ASN A 50 -13.34 -10.97 -11.40
N SER A 51 -12.28 -11.53 -10.79
CA SER A 51 -12.27 -12.94 -10.39
C SER A 51 -13.38 -13.21 -9.37
N ASN A 52 -13.83 -14.46 -9.27
CA ASN A 52 -14.91 -14.81 -8.35
C ASN A 52 -14.51 -14.60 -6.89
N PHE A 53 -13.24 -14.87 -6.57
CA PHE A 53 -12.66 -14.70 -5.23
C PHE A 53 -11.40 -13.80 -5.28
N PRO A 54 -11.57 -12.47 -5.36
CA PRO A 54 -10.47 -11.53 -5.66
C PRO A 54 -9.62 -11.14 -4.45
N CYS A 55 -9.97 -11.59 -3.25
CA CYS A 55 -9.14 -11.40 -2.06
C CYS A 55 -8.06 -12.48 -1.95
N HIS A 56 -6.82 -12.08 -1.66
CA HIS A 56 -5.72 -13.02 -1.43
C HIS A 56 -5.68 -13.54 0.02
N PHE A 57 -6.35 -12.87 0.96
CA PHE A 57 -6.46 -13.33 2.35
C PHE A 57 -7.57 -14.38 2.56
N CYS A 58 -8.65 -14.32 1.78
CA CYS A 58 -9.85 -15.12 2.04
C CYS A 58 -10.66 -15.43 0.78
N LEU A 59 -11.59 -16.39 0.91
CA LEU A 59 -12.54 -16.82 -0.11
C LEU A 59 -13.81 -15.97 -0.09
N ILE A 60 -13.67 -14.65 -0.18
CA ILE A 60 -14.82 -13.75 -0.32
C ILE A 60 -15.23 -13.58 -1.77
N SER A 61 -16.53 -13.71 -2.06
CA SER A 61 -17.07 -13.47 -3.40
C SER A 61 -16.92 -12.00 -3.80
N LYS A 62 -16.65 -11.75 -5.10
CA LYS A 62 -16.64 -10.39 -5.69
C LYS A 62 -17.92 -9.59 -5.44
N THR A 63 -19.05 -10.25 -5.19
CA THR A 63 -20.34 -9.58 -4.92
C THR A 63 -20.43 -9.03 -3.50
N LEU A 64 -19.62 -9.55 -2.57
CA LEU A 64 -19.64 -9.22 -1.14
C LEU A 64 -18.47 -8.32 -0.71
N LEU A 65 -17.64 -7.86 -1.64
CA LEU A 65 -16.47 -7.02 -1.32
C LEU A 65 -16.81 -5.69 -0.63
N ALA A 66 -18.00 -5.16 -0.90
CA ALA A 66 -18.48 -3.91 -0.31
C ALA A 66 -19.42 -4.15 0.87
N ASP A 67 -19.60 -5.41 1.28
CA ASP A 67 -20.42 -5.74 2.44
C ASP A 67 -19.66 -5.35 3.72
N THR A 68 -20.38 -4.75 4.66
CA THR A 68 -19.85 -4.28 5.94
C THR A 68 -20.41 -5.07 7.12
N ASP A 69 -21.15 -6.14 6.85
CA ASP A 69 -21.83 -6.97 7.85
C ASP A 69 -21.57 -8.48 7.62
N LEU A 70 -20.34 -8.82 7.27
CA LEU A 70 -19.88 -10.21 7.19
C LEU A 70 -19.60 -10.79 8.59
N SER A 71 -20.21 -11.93 8.90
CA SER A 71 -19.94 -12.74 10.10
C SER A 71 -18.89 -13.82 9.84
N ASP A 72 -18.96 -14.49 8.69
CA ASP A 72 -18.17 -15.69 8.40
C ASP A 72 -17.28 -15.46 7.17
N ILE A 73 -15.96 -15.46 7.40
CA ILE A 73 -14.95 -15.32 6.37
C ILE A 73 -14.05 -16.54 6.38
N THR A 74 -14.10 -17.33 5.31
CA THR A 74 -13.18 -18.45 5.11
C THR A 74 -11.82 -17.93 4.65
N PHE A 75 -10.80 -18.01 5.50
CA PHE A 75 -9.45 -17.60 5.17
C PHE A 75 -8.78 -18.59 4.20
N ARG A 76 -7.92 -18.07 3.32
CA ARG A 76 -6.99 -18.90 2.56
C ARG A 76 -5.83 -19.27 3.46
N ASN A 77 -5.40 -20.52 3.41
CA ASN A 77 -4.19 -21.01 4.05
C ASN A 77 -3.48 -21.99 3.12
N ASN A 78 -2.30 -22.48 3.52
CA ASN A 78 -1.57 -23.40 2.67
C ASN A 78 -2.36 -24.71 2.48
N GLU A 79 -2.97 -25.22 3.54
CA GLU A 79 -3.66 -26.50 3.56
C GLU A 79 -4.85 -26.52 2.60
N ASN A 80 -5.78 -25.57 2.73
CA ASN A 80 -6.98 -25.52 1.89
C ASN A 80 -6.64 -25.15 0.45
N MET A 81 -5.66 -24.28 0.21
CA MET A 81 -5.29 -23.91 -1.16
C MET A 81 -4.54 -25.05 -1.88
N GLN A 82 -3.75 -25.86 -1.15
CA GLN A 82 -3.19 -27.10 -1.66
C GLN A 82 -4.30 -28.12 -1.98
N GLU A 83 -5.28 -28.29 -1.09
CA GLU A 83 -6.41 -29.19 -1.31
C GLU A 83 -7.17 -28.84 -2.59
N TYR A 84 -7.56 -27.57 -2.78
CA TYR A 84 -8.18 -27.12 -4.03
C TYR A 84 -7.29 -27.36 -5.24
N PHE A 85 -5.98 -27.14 -5.11
CA PHE A 85 -5.04 -27.33 -6.22
C PHE A 85 -4.93 -28.80 -6.64
N TYR A 86 -4.67 -29.72 -5.71
CA TYR A 86 -4.49 -31.15 -5.99
C TYR A 86 -5.80 -31.83 -6.41
N ASN A 87 -6.96 -31.31 -6.00
CA ASN A 87 -8.27 -31.77 -6.44
C ASN A 87 -8.72 -31.17 -7.79
N ASN A 88 -7.84 -30.43 -8.50
CA ASN A 88 -8.17 -29.72 -9.75
C ASN A 88 -9.30 -28.68 -9.64
N ALA A 89 -9.60 -28.22 -8.43
CA ALA A 89 -10.63 -27.21 -8.10
C ALA A 89 -10.05 -25.80 -7.88
N GLY A 90 -8.76 -25.58 -8.17
CA GLY A 90 -8.09 -24.29 -7.95
C GLY A 90 -8.77 -23.12 -8.67
N GLN A 91 -9.32 -23.35 -9.87
CA GLN A 91 -10.03 -22.31 -10.63
C GLN A 91 -11.29 -21.82 -9.91
N ASP A 92 -11.99 -22.70 -9.19
CA ASP A 92 -13.21 -22.37 -8.45
C ASP A 92 -12.92 -21.33 -7.38
N VAL A 93 -11.75 -21.43 -6.76
CA VAL A 93 -11.26 -20.47 -5.77
C VAL A 93 -10.32 -19.41 -6.35
N SER A 94 -10.31 -19.19 -7.66
CA SER A 94 -9.47 -18.18 -8.33
C SER A 94 -7.96 -18.33 -8.06
N LEU A 95 -7.49 -19.56 -7.87
CA LEU A 95 -6.08 -19.95 -7.73
C LEU A 95 -5.51 -20.32 -9.10
N LYS A 96 -4.26 -19.93 -9.37
CA LYS A 96 -3.56 -20.30 -10.60
C LYS A 96 -3.19 -21.79 -10.60
N ASN A 97 -3.21 -22.40 -11.78
CA ASN A 97 -2.84 -23.80 -11.98
C ASN A 97 -1.31 -24.01 -12.02
N ILE A 98 -0.61 -23.55 -10.97
CA ILE A 98 0.83 -23.74 -10.76
C ILE A 98 1.03 -23.94 -9.24
N PRO A 99 1.82 -24.92 -8.79
CA PRO A 99 2.07 -25.11 -7.36
C PRO A 99 2.78 -23.88 -6.78
N ASN A 100 2.30 -23.42 -5.62
CA ASN A 100 2.90 -22.26 -4.97
C ASN A 100 4.23 -22.65 -4.31
N TYR A 101 5.31 -21.93 -4.66
CA TYR A 101 6.63 -22.14 -4.06
C TYR A 101 6.62 -22.03 -2.53
N PHE A 102 5.83 -21.11 -1.96
CA PHE A 102 5.80 -20.91 -0.51
C PHE A 102 5.19 -22.08 0.26
N TRP A 103 4.47 -22.98 -0.41
CA TRP A 103 3.93 -24.17 0.22
C TRP A 103 5.00 -25.17 0.67
N SER A 104 6.20 -25.12 0.09
CA SER A 104 7.33 -25.97 0.53
C SER A 104 8.14 -25.35 1.66
N LEU A 105 7.85 -24.11 2.05
CA LEU A 105 8.59 -23.43 3.12
C LEU A 105 7.94 -23.73 4.48
N PRO A 106 8.73 -24.16 5.47
CA PRO A 106 8.18 -24.42 6.81
C PRO A 106 7.75 -23.11 7.48
N SER A 107 6.72 -23.21 8.33
CA SER A 107 6.30 -22.13 9.23
C SER A 107 5.89 -20.81 8.56
N ILE A 108 5.48 -20.84 7.29
CA ILE A 108 4.89 -19.68 6.60
C ILE A 108 3.57 -20.07 5.94
N ASN A 109 2.53 -19.30 6.22
CA ASN A 109 1.31 -19.27 5.42
C ASN A 109 1.38 -18.02 4.51
N VAL A 110 1.56 -18.23 3.20
CA VAL A 110 1.74 -17.11 2.24
C VAL A 110 0.53 -16.19 2.16
N TYR A 111 -0.65 -16.70 2.50
CA TYR A 111 -1.91 -15.96 2.43
C TYR A 111 -2.13 -15.04 3.64
N SER A 112 -1.48 -15.31 4.78
CA SER A 112 -1.49 -14.43 5.95
C SER A 112 -0.18 -13.65 6.14
N ALA A 113 0.93 -14.12 5.58
CA ALA A 113 2.24 -13.46 5.71
C ALA A 113 2.34 -12.11 4.98
N THR A 114 1.44 -11.82 4.05
CA THR A 114 1.42 -10.54 3.33
C THR A 114 0.72 -9.46 4.13
N VAL A 115 1.31 -8.26 4.19
CA VAL A 115 0.68 -7.09 4.81
C VAL A 115 0.32 -6.04 3.77
N SER A 116 -0.80 -5.34 4.02
CA SER A 116 -1.30 -4.32 3.10
C SER A 116 -0.43 -3.08 3.13
N ASP A 117 0.18 -2.76 1.98
CA ASP A 117 1.03 -1.58 1.87
C ASP A 117 0.27 -0.27 2.10
N ARG A 118 0.51 0.38 3.23
CA ARG A 118 -0.19 1.61 3.66
C ARG A 118 -0.27 2.66 2.56
N MET A 119 0.83 2.92 1.84
CA MET A 119 0.87 3.97 0.82
C MET A 119 -0.03 3.61 -0.38
N HIS A 120 0.01 2.37 -0.84
CA HIS A 120 -0.81 1.94 -1.98
C HIS A 120 -2.25 1.62 -1.61
N HIS A 121 -2.48 1.28 -0.34
CA HIS A 121 -3.78 0.88 0.15
C HIS A 121 -4.61 2.08 0.59
N LEU A 122 -4.03 3.00 1.37
CA LEU A 122 -4.72 4.19 1.88
C LEU A 122 -4.54 5.39 0.95
N ASP A 123 -3.30 5.89 0.82
CA ASP A 123 -3.01 7.16 0.16
C ASP A 123 -3.38 7.11 -1.33
N LEU A 124 -2.84 6.13 -2.06
CA LEU A 124 -3.07 5.91 -3.50
C LEU A 124 -4.23 4.93 -3.78
N GLY A 125 -4.94 4.49 -2.74
CA GLY A 125 -5.99 3.48 -2.82
C GLY A 125 -7.34 4.04 -2.39
N LEU A 126 -7.75 3.76 -1.16
CA LEU A 126 -9.08 4.12 -0.66
C LEU A 126 -9.35 5.62 -0.73
N PHE A 127 -8.38 6.47 -0.39
CA PHE A 127 -8.58 7.91 -0.45
C PHE A 127 -8.69 8.44 -1.87
N HIS A 128 -7.85 7.93 -2.78
CA HIS A 128 -7.98 8.22 -4.21
C HIS A 128 -9.40 7.89 -4.70
N TYR A 129 -9.91 6.70 -4.39
CA TYR A 129 -11.29 6.34 -4.74
C TYR A 129 -12.34 7.27 -4.09
N GLN A 130 -12.14 7.70 -2.84
CA GLN A 130 -13.03 8.65 -2.19
C GLN A 130 -13.11 9.98 -2.97
N ILE A 131 -11.97 10.48 -3.45
CA ILE A 131 -11.92 11.71 -4.26
C ILE A 131 -12.59 11.48 -5.62
N GLU A 132 -12.26 10.40 -6.32
CA GLU A 132 -12.85 10.04 -7.62
C GLU A 132 -14.37 9.94 -7.54
N PHE A 133 -14.89 9.22 -6.54
CA PHE A 133 -16.33 9.07 -6.34
C PHE A 133 -16.99 10.37 -5.86
N THR A 134 -16.26 11.24 -5.17
CA THR A 134 -16.75 12.59 -4.84
C THR A 134 -16.94 13.42 -6.10
N GLN A 135 -16.01 13.38 -7.05
CA GLN A 135 -16.21 14.08 -8.34
C GLN A 135 -17.42 13.53 -9.10
N ALA A 136 -17.54 12.20 -9.20
CA ALA A 136 -18.67 11.56 -9.86
C ALA A 136 -20.01 11.91 -9.18
N LEU A 137 -20.04 11.97 -7.85
CA LEU A 137 -21.19 12.41 -7.06
C LEU A 137 -21.57 13.85 -7.38
N LEU A 138 -20.60 14.76 -7.33
CA LEU A 138 -20.84 16.18 -7.58
C LEU A 138 -21.31 16.42 -9.00
N GLN A 139 -20.67 15.78 -9.98
CA GLN A 139 -21.06 15.91 -11.38
C GLN A 139 -22.48 15.44 -11.65
N LYS A 140 -22.96 14.39 -10.95
CA LYS A 140 -24.35 13.94 -11.05
C LYS A 140 -25.34 14.83 -10.31
N GLN A 141 -24.95 15.47 -9.21
CA GLN A 141 -25.83 16.36 -8.47
C GLN A 141 -25.97 17.73 -9.13
N ASP A 142 -24.84 18.33 -9.48
CA ASP A 142 -24.75 19.58 -10.21
C ASP A 142 -23.30 19.73 -10.71
N SER A 143 -23.13 19.70 -12.04
CA SER A 143 -21.84 19.83 -12.70
C SER A 143 -21.06 21.10 -12.30
N SER A 144 -21.73 22.17 -11.87
CA SER A 144 -21.10 23.40 -11.39
C SER A 144 -20.32 23.20 -10.08
N LEU A 145 -20.67 22.18 -9.27
CA LEU A 145 -20.04 21.91 -7.98
C LEU A 145 -18.59 21.45 -8.12
N VAL A 146 -18.22 20.82 -9.24
CA VAL A 146 -16.83 20.42 -9.51
C VAL A 146 -15.94 21.66 -9.59
N ASN A 147 -16.38 22.68 -10.34
CA ASN A 147 -15.68 23.96 -10.43
C ASN A 147 -15.63 24.70 -9.08
N LYS A 148 -16.66 24.56 -8.24
CA LYS A 148 -16.65 25.13 -6.88
C LYS A 148 -15.58 24.50 -5.99
N ILE A 149 -15.34 23.19 -6.09
CA ILE A 149 -14.24 22.53 -5.38
C ILE A 149 -12.89 23.05 -5.87
N ASP A 150 -12.68 23.11 -7.18
CA ASP A 150 -11.41 23.59 -7.76
C ASP A 150 -11.13 25.04 -7.30
N ASN A 151 -12.16 25.90 -7.32
CA ASN A 151 -12.09 27.26 -6.80
C ASN A 151 -11.74 27.30 -5.31
N ARG A 152 -12.35 26.45 -4.47
CA ARG A 152 -12.03 26.38 -3.04
C ARG A 152 -10.60 25.90 -2.78
N LEU A 153 -10.14 24.89 -3.51
CA LEU A 153 -8.76 24.39 -3.43
C LEU A 153 -7.75 25.47 -3.83
N SER A 154 -8.04 26.26 -4.88
CA SER A 154 -7.18 27.35 -5.34
C SER A 154 -7.01 28.48 -4.32
N LYS A 155 -7.99 28.65 -3.41
CA LYS A 155 -7.99 29.67 -2.37
C LYS A 155 -7.28 29.25 -1.08
N ILE A 156 -6.84 28.00 -0.98
CA ILE A 156 -6.11 27.54 0.20
C ILE A 156 -4.76 28.28 0.28
N PRO A 157 -4.48 28.98 1.38
CA PRO A 157 -3.24 29.73 1.53
C PRO A 157 -2.01 28.85 1.33
N GLN A 158 -1.01 29.42 0.64
CA GLN A 158 0.27 28.75 0.48
C GLN A 158 0.98 28.69 1.82
N PHE A 159 1.29 27.49 2.29
CA PHE A 159 2.13 27.28 3.46
C PHE A 159 3.35 26.46 3.05
N GLN A 160 4.52 26.76 3.63
CA GLN A 160 5.75 25.98 3.38
C GLN A 160 5.46 24.49 3.60
N LYS A 161 5.67 23.67 2.55
CA LYS A 161 5.34 22.22 2.41
C LYS A 161 4.00 21.86 1.75
N PHE A 162 3.16 22.82 1.36
CA PHE A 162 1.96 22.57 0.54
C PHE A 162 2.28 22.80 -0.94
N GLN A 163 2.01 21.79 -1.77
CA GLN A 163 2.14 21.88 -3.22
C GLN A 163 0.81 22.39 -3.80
N MET A 164 0.87 23.26 -4.82
CA MET A 164 -0.33 23.87 -5.39
C MET A 164 -1.22 22.84 -6.08
N PHE A 165 -2.54 22.95 -5.87
CA PHE A 165 -3.55 22.36 -6.75
C PHE A 165 -3.97 23.40 -7.80
N THR A 166 -3.05 23.85 -8.65
CA THR A 166 -3.33 24.90 -9.65
C THR A 166 -4.41 24.50 -10.65
N ASN A 167 -4.56 23.19 -10.89
CA ASN A 167 -5.53 22.62 -11.84
C ASN A 167 -6.66 21.88 -11.12
N GLY A 168 -6.85 22.14 -9.81
CA GLY A 168 -7.88 21.52 -9.00
C GLY A 168 -7.80 19.98 -8.96
N LEU A 169 -8.97 19.35 -8.88
CA LEU A 169 -9.14 17.90 -8.91
C LEU A 169 -9.15 17.32 -10.33
N GLN A 170 -9.04 18.12 -11.39
CA GLN A 170 -9.13 17.62 -12.76
C GLN A 170 -7.94 16.71 -13.16
N SER A 171 -6.83 16.74 -12.42
CA SER A 171 -5.62 15.95 -12.67
C SER A 171 -5.36 14.84 -11.63
N ILE A 172 -6.37 14.35 -10.90
CA ILE A 172 -6.23 13.33 -9.83
C ILE A 172 -5.46 12.09 -10.26
N SER A 173 -5.61 11.65 -11.52
CA SER A 173 -4.98 10.44 -12.05
C SER A 173 -3.44 10.45 -11.99
N ARG A 174 -2.82 11.60 -11.73
CA ARG A 174 -1.36 11.77 -11.67
C ARG A 174 -0.84 12.20 -10.29
N MET A 175 -1.69 12.28 -9.28
CA MET A 175 -1.26 12.71 -7.95
C MET A 175 -0.36 11.66 -7.27
N THR A 176 0.71 12.15 -6.67
CA THR A 176 1.62 11.41 -5.81
C THR A 176 1.01 11.16 -4.42
N ALA A 177 1.53 10.18 -3.68
CA ALA A 177 1.07 9.92 -2.31
C ALA A 177 1.23 11.15 -1.39
N LYS A 178 2.26 11.97 -1.62
CA LYS A 178 2.48 13.23 -0.89
C LYS A 178 1.34 14.22 -1.14
N GLU A 179 0.90 14.38 -2.38
CA GLU A 179 -0.21 15.27 -2.74
C GLU A 179 -1.53 14.78 -2.14
N TYR A 180 -1.81 13.47 -2.15
CA TYR A 180 -2.98 12.92 -1.46
C TYR A 180 -2.96 13.17 0.05
N ARG A 181 -1.81 13.01 0.72
CA ARG A 181 -1.67 13.32 2.16
C ARG A 181 -1.92 14.80 2.45
N ILE A 182 -1.59 15.70 1.52
CA ILE A 182 -1.94 17.12 1.63
C ILE A 182 -3.46 17.30 1.46
N LEU A 183 -4.03 16.65 0.45
CA LEU A 183 -5.45 16.72 0.13
C LEU A 183 -6.33 16.23 1.30
N MET A 184 -5.96 15.14 1.97
CA MET A 184 -6.64 14.64 3.19
C MET A 184 -6.83 15.72 4.26
N LYS A 185 -5.82 16.58 4.44
CA LYS A 185 -5.84 17.64 5.47
C LYS A 185 -6.85 18.73 5.16
N VAL A 186 -7.06 19.03 3.87
CA VAL A 186 -7.83 20.19 3.45
C VAL A 186 -9.23 19.84 2.97
N MET A 187 -9.45 18.62 2.48
CA MET A 187 -10.70 18.25 1.81
C MET A 187 -11.94 18.39 2.67
N VAL A 188 -11.84 18.14 3.98
CA VAL A 188 -12.97 18.32 4.89
C VAL A 188 -13.50 19.76 4.86
N PHE A 189 -12.61 20.76 4.79
CA PHE A 189 -12.98 22.18 4.69
C PHE A 189 -13.46 22.55 3.28
N VAL A 190 -12.89 21.92 2.26
CA VAL A 190 -13.26 22.15 0.86
C VAL A 190 -14.69 21.69 0.58
N VAL A 191 -15.08 20.52 1.10
CA VAL A 191 -16.42 19.96 0.87
C VAL A 191 -17.46 20.52 1.83
N ASP A 192 -17.06 21.14 2.94
CA ASP A 192 -18.01 21.64 3.94
C ASP A 192 -18.91 22.75 3.40
N ASN A 193 -20.21 22.67 3.67
CA ASN A 193 -21.21 23.62 3.19
C ASN A 193 -21.07 23.94 1.69
N LEU A 194 -20.81 22.94 0.85
CA LEU A 194 -20.63 23.11 -0.60
C LEU A 194 -21.95 23.33 -1.34
N TYR A 195 -23.03 22.69 -0.87
CA TYR A 195 -24.38 22.74 -1.44
C TYR A 195 -25.41 22.43 -0.36
N LYS A 196 -26.65 22.94 -0.48
CA LYS A 196 -27.65 22.90 0.60
C LYS A 196 -28.77 21.88 0.37
N GLU A 197 -29.52 22.01 -0.74
CA GLU A 197 -30.75 21.24 -0.94
C GLU A 197 -30.81 20.56 -2.31
N ASN A 198 -31.71 19.58 -2.41
CA ASN A 198 -31.94 18.84 -3.64
C ASN A 198 -32.96 19.56 -4.54
N GLU A 199 -32.66 20.82 -4.89
CA GLU A 199 -33.57 21.69 -5.67
C GLU A 199 -33.96 21.06 -7.02
N ASN A 200 -33.04 20.30 -7.62
CA ASN A 200 -33.22 19.66 -8.91
C ASN A 200 -33.78 18.22 -8.84
N ASN A 201 -34.28 17.76 -7.68
CA ASN A 201 -34.83 16.41 -7.48
C ASN A 201 -33.91 15.28 -7.98
N VAL A 202 -32.60 15.44 -7.79
CA VAL A 202 -31.60 14.47 -8.24
C VAL A 202 -31.78 13.14 -7.52
N LYS A 203 -31.80 12.05 -8.29
CA LYS A 203 -31.85 10.68 -7.75
C LYS A 203 -30.57 10.35 -6.97
N ASN A 204 -30.72 9.66 -5.83
CA ASN A 204 -29.61 9.30 -4.92
C ASN A 204 -28.87 10.52 -4.35
N PHE A 205 -29.52 11.68 -4.25
CA PHE A 205 -28.90 12.89 -3.70
C PHE A 205 -28.32 12.66 -2.30
N VAL A 206 -27.07 13.10 -2.11
CA VAL A 206 -26.33 13.00 -0.85
C VAL A 206 -26.26 14.38 -0.23
N LYS A 207 -26.91 14.57 0.93
CA LYS A 207 -26.80 15.83 1.70
C LYS A 207 -25.33 16.16 1.99
N ASN A 208 -24.94 17.42 1.83
CA ASN A 208 -23.56 17.85 2.03
C ASN A 208 -22.99 17.47 3.41
N LYS A 209 -23.82 17.53 4.47
CA LYS A 209 -23.44 17.06 5.81
C LYS A 209 -22.88 15.62 5.82
N LYS A 210 -23.48 14.69 5.06
CA LYS A 210 -22.98 13.31 4.94
C LYS A 210 -21.63 13.25 4.21
N LEU A 211 -21.48 14.08 3.17
CA LEU A 211 -20.20 14.21 2.45
C LEU A 211 -19.10 14.73 3.39
N SER A 212 -19.32 15.82 4.14
CA SER A 212 -18.35 16.30 5.13
C SER A 212 -18.04 15.26 6.20
N GLU A 213 -19.06 14.54 6.66
CA GLU A 213 -18.92 13.51 7.68
C GLU A 213 -18.03 12.33 7.21
N VAL A 214 -18.16 11.86 5.96
CA VAL A 214 -17.31 10.76 5.47
C VAL A 214 -15.84 11.16 5.38
N TYR A 215 -15.53 12.42 5.04
CA TYR A 215 -14.15 12.95 5.09
C TYR A 215 -13.64 13.10 6.53
N ALA A 216 -14.48 13.56 7.46
CA ALA A 216 -14.10 13.65 8.87
C ALA A 216 -13.80 12.27 9.48
N LYS A 217 -14.66 11.26 9.20
CA LYS A 217 -14.43 9.88 9.63
C LYS A 217 -13.17 9.28 9.00
N TRP A 218 -12.94 9.52 7.70
CA TRP A 218 -11.68 9.13 7.04
C TRP A 218 -10.47 9.71 7.77
N ASN A 219 -10.48 11.02 8.08
CA ASN A 219 -9.36 11.67 8.75
C ASN A 219 -9.11 11.08 10.16
N LYS A 220 -10.16 10.83 10.94
CA LYS A 220 -10.04 10.17 12.25
C LYS A 220 -9.40 8.78 12.11
N MET A 221 -9.94 7.95 11.22
CA MET A 221 -9.42 6.60 10.94
C MET A 221 -7.96 6.65 10.46
N TYR A 222 -7.63 7.56 9.53
CA TYR A 222 -6.29 7.72 8.99
C TYR A 222 -5.29 8.16 10.07
N MET A 223 -5.67 9.07 10.97
CA MET A 223 -4.82 9.46 12.11
C MET A 223 -4.54 8.28 13.04
N ILE A 224 -5.57 7.51 13.41
CA ILE A 224 -5.41 6.33 14.29
C ILE A 224 -4.52 5.28 13.60
N SER A 225 -4.68 5.06 12.30
CA SER A 225 -3.84 4.12 11.53
C SER A 225 -2.34 4.44 11.56
N ARG A 226 -1.99 5.66 11.96
CA ARG A 226 -0.62 6.17 12.02
C ARG A 226 0.00 6.09 13.42
N SER A 227 -0.72 5.56 14.41
CA SER A 227 -0.19 5.33 15.75
C SER A 227 1.02 4.39 15.73
N GLU A 228 1.97 4.67 16.61
CA GLU A 228 3.20 3.87 16.76
C GLU A 228 3.01 2.67 17.70
N ILE A 229 1.93 2.67 18.47
CA ILE A 229 1.59 1.63 19.43
C ILE A 229 0.06 1.44 19.40
N PHE A 230 -0.39 0.20 19.55
CA PHE A 230 -1.78 -0.15 19.72
C PHE A 230 -1.94 -1.05 20.94
N THR A 231 -2.83 -0.69 21.85
CA THR A 231 -3.43 -1.65 22.80
C THR A 231 -4.62 -2.36 22.15
N GLU A 232 -5.10 -3.46 22.73
CA GLU A 232 -6.33 -4.11 22.24
C GLU A 232 -7.55 -3.18 22.32
N SER A 233 -7.61 -2.28 23.32
CA SER A 233 -8.66 -1.27 23.40
C SER A 233 -8.56 -0.25 22.25
N ASP A 234 -7.35 0.17 21.89
CA ASP A 234 -7.13 1.04 20.73
C ASP A 234 -7.55 0.35 19.44
N LEU A 235 -7.23 -0.94 19.27
CA LEU A 235 -7.64 -1.71 18.10
C LEU A 235 -9.16 -1.85 18.00
N GLU A 236 -9.85 -2.07 19.11
CA GLU A 236 -11.32 -2.17 19.13
C GLU A 236 -11.97 -0.83 18.79
N ASN A 237 -11.45 0.28 19.33
CA ASN A 237 -11.91 1.62 18.97
C ASN A 237 -11.63 1.94 17.49
N PHE A 238 -10.45 1.59 17.01
CA PHE A 238 -10.06 1.76 15.62
C PHE A 238 -10.95 0.95 14.67
N ARG A 239 -11.29 -0.29 15.05
CA ARG A 239 -12.25 -1.14 14.35
C ARG A 239 -13.61 -0.49 14.27
N LYS A 240 -14.17 -0.06 15.40
CA LYS A 240 -15.47 0.63 15.43
C LYS A 240 -15.51 1.86 14.53
N ASP A 241 -14.48 2.71 14.57
CA ASP A 241 -14.41 3.90 13.73
C ASP A 241 -14.25 3.56 12.24
N THR A 242 -13.45 2.54 11.92
CA THR A 242 -13.27 2.04 10.55
C THR A 242 -14.57 1.52 9.97
N PHE A 243 -15.35 0.73 10.72
CA PHE A 243 -16.65 0.24 10.27
C PHE A 243 -17.70 1.36 10.15
N LYS A 244 -17.68 2.35 11.05
CA LYS A 244 -18.53 3.55 10.91
C LYS A 244 -18.23 4.35 9.64
N TRP A 245 -16.95 4.51 9.31
CA TRP A 245 -16.53 5.11 8.04
C TRP A 245 -16.98 4.25 6.85
N ALA A 246 -16.73 2.95 6.90
CA ALA A 246 -17.03 2.01 5.82
C ALA A 246 -18.52 2.00 5.45
N LYS A 247 -19.42 1.94 6.45
CA LYS A 247 -20.88 1.99 6.23
C LYS A 247 -21.30 3.27 5.52
N LEU A 248 -20.81 4.43 6.00
CA LEU A 248 -21.12 5.73 5.38
C LEU A 248 -20.50 5.86 3.98
N PHE A 249 -19.29 5.35 3.77
CA PHE A 249 -18.61 5.34 2.48
C PHE A 249 -19.41 4.52 1.44
N VAL A 250 -19.88 3.33 1.82
CA VAL A 250 -20.71 2.49 0.96
C VAL A 250 -22.05 3.15 0.65
N GLU A 251 -22.71 3.71 1.67
CA GLU A 251 -23.98 4.42 1.51
C GLU A 251 -23.87 5.56 0.49
N ILE A 252 -22.82 6.39 0.62
CA ILE A 252 -22.62 7.57 -0.23
C ILE A 252 -22.16 7.19 -1.63
N PHE A 253 -21.15 6.33 -1.76
CA PHE A 253 -20.40 6.20 -3.02
C PHE A 253 -20.78 4.99 -3.88
N LYS A 254 -21.50 3.99 -3.35
CA LYS A 254 -21.94 2.83 -4.15
C LYS A 254 -22.71 3.21 -5.42
N PRO A 255 -23.60 4.22 -5.44
CA PRO A 255 -24.30 4.65 -6.66
C PRO A 255 -23.40 5.35 -7.70
N TYR A 256 -22.22 5.83 -7.29
CA TYR A 256 -21.31 6.61 -8.12
C TYR A 256 -20.06 5.84 -8.54
N SER A 257 -19.89 4.62 -8.03
CA SER A 257 -18.84 3.70 -8.43
C SER A 257 -19.30 2.82 -9.58
N CYS A 258 -18.61 2.87 -10.73
CA CYS A 258 -18.89 2.00 -11.88
C CYS A 258 -18.82 0.51 -11.51
N SER A 259 -17.91 0.14 -10.60
CA SER A 259 -17.76 -1.24 -10.12
C SER A 259 -18.69 -1.58 -8.96
N LYS A 260 -19.55 -0.67 -8.48
CA LYS A 260 -20.35 -0.82 -7.25
C LYS A 260 -19.49 -1.13 -6.02
N LEU A 261 -18.32 -0.48 -5.94
CA LEU A 261 -17.32 -0.68 -4.89
C LEU A 261 -16.71 -2.10 -4.82
N LYS A 262 -16.75 -2.85 -5.93
CA LYS A 262 -16.10 -4.17 -6.05
C LYS A 262 -14.58 -4.04 -6.20
N PHE A 263 -13.90 -3.49 -5.19
CA PHE A 263 -12.45 -3.42 -5.16
C PHE A 263 -11.91 -4.06 -3.85
N PRO A 264 -11.00 -5.05 -3.95
CA PRO A 264 -10.54 -5.81 -2.79
C PRO A 264 -9.86 -5.00 -1.69
N LYS A 265 -9.29 -3.83 -2.01
CA LYS A 265 -8.67 -2.95 -1.01
C LYS A 265 -9.65 -2.53 0.09
N PHE A 266 -10.91 -2.29 -0.26
CA PHE A 266 -11.94 -1.93 0.74
C PHE A 266 -12.16 -3.07 1.72
N HIS A 267 -12.51 -4.26 1.21
CA HIS A 267 -12.69 -5.47 2.00
C HIS A 267 -11.48 -5.77 2.89
N SER A 268 -10.28 -5.71 2.32
CA SER A 268 -9.05 -6.00 3.08
C SER A 268 -8.78 -4.99 4.18
N TRP A 269 -9.10 -3.72 3.97
CA TRP A 269 -8.93 -2.71 5.00
C TRP A 269 -9.88 -2.92 6.18
N ILE A 270 -11.14 -3.30 5.93
CA ILE A 270 -12.13 -3.42 6.99
C ILE A 270 -12.04 -4.76 7.74
N TYR A 271 -11.63 -5.84 7.08
CA TYR A 271 -11.63 -7.19 7.69
C TYR A 271 -10.24 -7.70 8.06
N HIS A 272 -9.19 -7.37 7.30
CA HIS A 272 -7.87 -8.01 7.46
C HIS A 272 -6.85 -7.14 8.19
N ILE A 273 -7.01 -5.81 8.21
CA ILE A 273 -5.99 -4.92 8.79
C ILE A 273 -5.77 -5.17 10.29
N PHE A 274 -6.83 -5.41 11.06
CA PHE A 274 -6.73 -5.56 12.51
C PHE A 274 -5.98 -6.83 12.90
N GLU A 275 -6.20 -7.91 12.14
CA GLU A 275 -5.47 -9.14 12.33
C GLU A 275 -4.01 -8.99 11.89
N SER A 276 -3.76 -8.28 10.78
CA SER A 276 -2.39 -7.92 10.40
C SER A 276 -1.68 -7.14 11.51
N ILE A 277 -2.35 -6.18 12.16
CA ILE A 277 -1.73 -5.41 13.24
C ILE A 277 -1.38 -6.29 14.44
N ARG A 278 -2.26 -7.22 14.81
CA ARG A 278 -1.98 -8.17 15.91
C ARG A 278 -0.79 -9.07 15.60
N GLN A 279 -0.68 -9.54 14.37
CA GLN A 279 0.37 -10.48 13.96
C GLN A 279 1.72 -9.80 13.68
N PHE A 280 1.71 -8.64 13.02
CA PHE A 280 2.92 -8.01 12.46
C PHE A 280 3.20 -6.61 13.01
N GLY A 281 2.40 -6.13 13.96
CA GLY A 281 2.60 -4.82 14.59
C GLY A 281 2.07 -3.66 13.75
N ILE A 282 2.71 -2.50 13.83
CA ILE A 282 2.11 -1.25 13.33
C ILE A 282 2.09 -1.12 11.80
N ILE A 283 1.01 -0.51 11.28
CA ILE A 283 0.79 -0.24 9.84
C ILE A 283 1.90 0.62 9.25
N ASN A 284 2.53 1.49 10.05
CA ASN A 284 3.64 2.33 9.60
C ASN A 284 4.85 1.51 9.13
N GLY A 285 5.03 0.29 9.63
CA GLY A 285 6.05 -0.65 9.15
C GLY A 285 5.74 -1.23 7.78
N TYR A 286 4.49 -1.20 7.31
CA TYR A 286 4.05 -1.86 6.08
C TYR A 286 4.27 -1.02 4.82
N THR A 287 5.15 -0.02 4.81
CA THR A 287 5.31 0.87 3.66
C THR A 287 6.37 0.36 2.68
N THR A 288 6.06 0.34 1.38
CA THR A 288 7.06 0.10 0.33
C THR A 288 7.76 1.37 -0.17
N GLU A 289 7.47 2.54 0.41
CA GLU A 289 7.94 3.85 -0.08
C GLU A 289 9.47 3.91 -0.24
N THR A 290 10.22 3.46 0.79
CA THR A 290 11.69 3.37 0.75
C THR A 290 12.16 2.44 -0.36
N TYR A 291 11.61 1.23 -0.43
CA TYR A 291 11.99 0.23 -1.44
C TYR A 291 11.70 0.71 -2.87
N LYS A 292 10.59 1.44 -3.08
CA LYS A 292 10.26 2.03 -4.37
C LYS A 292 11.20 3.17 -4.77
N SER A 293 11.64 3.98 -3.80
CA SER A 293 12.68 4.99 -4.05
C SER A 293 13.99 4.33 -4.46
N LEU A 294 14.45 3.34 -3.68
CA LEU A 294 15.67 2.59 -3.99
C LEU A 294 15.58 1.90 -5.36
N TYR A 295 14.48 1.23 -5.67
CA TYR A 295 14.29 0.59 -6.97
C TYR A 295 14.30 1.60 -8.14
N LYS A 296 13.76 2.80 -7.93
CA LYS A 296 13.84 3.88 -8.93
C LYS A 296 15.29 4.27 -9.20
N ASP A 297 16.06 4.50 -8.14
CA ASP A 297 17.42 5.03 -8.22
C ASP A 297 18.44 3.97 -8.67
N PHE A 298 18.34 2.76 -8.13
CA PHE A 298 19.30 1.68 -8.36
C PHE A 298 18.96 0.78 -9.56
N VAL A 299 17.70 0.73 -9.99
CA VAL A 299 17.28 -0.15 -11.09
C VAL A 299 16.70 0.65 -12.25
N LYS A 300 15.62 1.41 -12.06
CA LYS A 300 14.92 2.04 -13.19
C LYS A 300 15.78 3.07 -13.93
N ILE A 301 16.51 3.92 -13.21
CA ILE A 301 17.36 4.95 -13.82
C ILE A 301 18.53 4.30 -14.59
N PRO A 302 19.37 3.44 -13.98
CA PRO A 302 20.42 2.72 -14.71
C PRO A 302 19.88 1.88 -15.87
N TYR A 303 18.74 1.22 -15.68
CA TYR A 303 18.07 0.48 -16.75
C TYR A 303 17.76 1.39 -17.94
N ARG A 304 17.16 2.56 -17.71
CA ARG A 304 16.85 3.53 -18.77
C ARG A 304 18.09 4.04 -19.50
N MET A 305 19.23 4.14 -18.80
CA MET A 305 20.51 4.53 -19.38
C MET A 305 21.18 3.39 -20.19
N SER A 306 20.80 2.14 -19.95
CA SER A 306 21.36 0.98 -20.66
C SER A 306 20.80 0.84 -22.09
N ASN A 307 21.56 0.17 -22.95
CA ASN A 307 21.13 -0.16 -24.32
C ASN A 307 20.20 -1.40 -24.41
N LYS A 308 19.74 -1.93 -23.27
CA LYS A 308 18.85 -3.10 -23.13
C LYS A 308 19.44 -4.47 -23.52
N LYS A 309 20.72 -4.57 -23.84
CA LYS A 309 21.43 -5.86 -24.05
C LYS A 309 22.28 -6.20 -22.83
N ASN A 310 22.21 -7.41 -22.28
CA ASN A 310 22.97 -7.78 -21.05
C ASN A 310 22.81 -6.72 -19.94
N VAL A 311 21.54 -6.46 -19.61
CA VAL A 311 21.11 -5.32 -18.78
C VAL A 311 21.76 -5.31 -17.40
N GLU A 312 21.88 -6.49 -16.78
CA GLU A 312 22.35 -6.64 -15.40
C GLU A 312 23.78 -6.10 -15.23
N ASP A 313 24.70 -6.51 -16.12
CA ASP A 313 26.08 -6.00 -16.15
C ASP A 313 26.15 -4.49 -16.32
N GLN A 314 25.28 -3.93 -17.16
CA GLN A 314 25.25 -2.48 -17.40
C GLN A 314 24.75 -1.71 -16.20
N ILE A 315 23.70 -2.19 -15.53
CA ILE A 315 23.21 -1.63 -14.28
C ILE A 315 24.34 -1.65 -13.24
N MET A 316 24.98 -2.80 -13.04
CA MET A 316 26.06 -2.95 -12.07
C MET A 316 27.26 -2.04 -12.35
N LYS A 317 27.70 -1.94 -13.61
CA LYS A 317 28.79 -1.03 -14.01
C LYS A 317 28.41 0.43 -13.79
N THR A 318 27.15 0.80 -14.05
CA THR A 318 26.65 2.17 -13.86
C THR A 318 26.65 2.55 -12.38
N LEU A 319 26.13 1.67 -11.52
CA LEU A 319 26.12 1.88 -10.07
C LEU A 319 27.52 2.00 -9.49
N LYS A 320 28.44 1.09 -9.89
CA LYS A 320 29.85 1.16 -9.48
C LYS A 320 30.49 2.51 -9.85
N ARG A 321 30.24 3.03 -11.05
CA ARG A 321 30.75 4.35 -11.48
C ARG A 321 30.16 5.50 -10.65
N GLN A 322 28.84 5.48 -10.41
CA GLN A 322 28.17 6.50 -9.59
C GLN A 322 28.72 6.53 -8.16
N ASP A 323 28.96 5.36 -7.56
CA ASP A 323 29.56 5.25 -6.22
C ASP A 323 30.98 5.80 -6.16
N ILE A 324 31.83 5.46 -7.14
CA ILE A 324 33.20 6.00 -7.23
C ILE A 324 33.16 7.54 -7.30
N ILE A 325 32.31 8.10 -8.16
CA ILE A 325 32.14 9.56 -8.29
C ILE A 325 31.65 10.18 -6.97
N ASN A 326 30.68 9.54 -6.30
CA ASN A 326 30.16 10.03 -5.01
C ASN A 326 31.23 10.03 -3.91
N VAL A 327 32.09 9.01 -3.85
CA VAL A 327 33.21 8.93 -2.91
C VAL A 327 34.22 10.05 -3.19
N ILE A 328 34.58 10.27 -4.46
CA ILE A 328 35.50 11.35 -4.87
C ILE A 328 34.92 12.72 -4.47
N ASN A 329 33.64 12.97 -4.78
CA ASN A 329 32.96 14.23 -4.46
C ASN A 329 32.86 14.48 -2.93
N LYS A 330 32.62 13.43 -2.13
CA LYS A 330 32.62 13.54 -0.66
C LYS A 330 34.01 13.88 -0.11
N LYS A 331 35.07 13.29 -0.67
CA LYS A 331 36.46 13.62 -0.29
C LYS A 331 36.80 15.08 -0.61
N GLN A 332 36.31 15.61 -1.73
CA GLN A 332 36.51 17.01 -2.11
C GLN A 332 35.72 18.00 -1.21
N LYS A 333 34.52 17.64 -0.75
CA LYS A 333 33.68 18.49 0.13
C LYS A 333 34.15 18.57 1.60
N LYS A 334 34.97 17.63 2.09
CA LYS A 334 35.49 17.62 3.47
C LYS A 334 36.57 18.69 3.78
N LYS A 335 36.83 19.65 2.88
CA LYS A 335 37.77 20.77 3.12
C LYS A 335 37.23 21.97 3.93
N LYS A 336 35.99 21.95 4.44
CA LYS A 336 35.51 22.94 5.44
C LYS A 336 35.13 22.24 6.75
N PRO A 337 35.62 22.73 7.92
CA PRO A 337 35.35 22.08 9.19
C PRO A 337 33.91 22.38 9.59
N THR A 338 33.06 21.36 9.59
CA THR A 338 31.72 21.45 10.20
C THR A 338 31.63 20.34 11.23
N LYS A 339 31.31 20.70 12.48
CA LYS A 339 31.12 19.79 13.62
C LYS A 339 30.28 18.59 13.20
N LEU A 340 30.85 17.40 13.39
CA LEU A 340 30.27 16.12 13.02
C LEU A 340 29.21 15.72 14.06
N LEU A 341 27.93 15.94 13.77
CA LEU A 341 26.84 15.22 14.44
C LEU A 341 26.78 13.84 13.81
N ASN A 342 27.31 12.84 14.50
CA ASN A 342 27.23 11.44 14.10
C ASN A 342 25.82 10.91 14.37
N PHE A 343 25.02 10.78 13.32
CA PHE A 343 23.92 9.81 13.28
C PHE A 343 24.33 8.67 12.35
N SER A 344 24.71 7.52 12.93
CA SER A 344 24.89 6.27 12.20
C SER A 344 23.56 5.52 12.16
N SER A 345 22.76 5.76 11.13
CA SER A 345 21.55 4.98 10.85
C SER A 345 21.69 4.27 9.50
N LYS A 346 22.47 3.19 9.48
CA LYS A 346 22.41 2.18 8.42
C LYS A 346 22.50 0.80 9.07
N LEU A 347 21.40 0.06 9.03
CA LEU A 347 21.34 -1.32 9.53
C LEU A 347 22.08 -2.31 8.60
N PHE A 348 22.42 -1.90 7.37
CA PHE A 348 23.20 -2.68 6.42
C PHE A 348 24.13 -1.75 5.61
N GLU A 349 25.44 -1.94 5.72
CA GLU A 349 26.42 -1.49 4.71
C GLU A 349 26.82 -2.71 3.87
N THR A 350 26.10 -2.97 2.78
CA THR A 350 26.62 -3.88 1.76
C THR A 350 27.61 -3.10 0.89
N LYS A 351 28.87 -3.52 0.87
CA LYS A 351 29.83 -3.01 -0.12
C LYS A 351 29.40 -3.55 -1.49
N LEU A 352 29.24 -2.67 -2.47
CA LEU A 352 28.83 -3.05 -3.83
C LEU A 352 29.82 -4.01 -4.54
N THR A 353 31.01 -4.22 -3.96
CA THR A 353 31.99 -5.24 -4.36
C THR A 353 31.52 -6.67 -4.05
N GLU A 354 30.68 -6.87 -3.04
CA GLU A 354 30.15 -8.18 -2.61
C GLU A 354 28.83 -8.53 -3.32
N ALA A 355 28.22 -7.58 -4.02
CA ALA A 355 26.94 -7.77 -4.71
C ALA A 355 26.98 -8.87 -5.79
N ASN A 356 28.16 -9.18 -6.33
CA ASN A 356 28.37 -10.25 -7.32
C ASN A 356 28.04 -11.66 -6.77
N ILE A 357 27.97 -11.83 -5.44
CA ILE A 357 27.64 -13.11 -4.79
C ILE A 357 26.15 -13.46 -4.95
N TYR A 358 25.28 -12.46 -5.10
CA TYR A 358 23.82 -12.65 -5.13
C TYR A 358 23.23 -12.91 -6.52
N PHE A 359 24.05 -12.86 -7.57
CA PHE A 359 23.63 -12.97 -8.98
C PHE A 359 24.36 -14.07 -9.77
N LYS A 360 24.96 -15.05 -9.08
CA LYS A 360 25.51 -16.25 -9.73
C LYS A 360 24.44 -17.30 -9.97
#